data_AF-A0A3B8WSU0-F1
#
_entry.id   AF-A0A3B8WSU0-F1
#
_cell.length_a   1.000
_cell.length_b   1.000
_cell.length_c   1.000
_cell.angle_alpha   90.00
_cell.angle_beta   90.00
_cell.angle_gamma   90.00
#
_symmetry.space_group_name_H-M   'P 1'
#
loop_
_entity.id
_entity.type
_entity.pdbx_description
1 polymer ?
#
loop_
_entity_poly.entity_id
_entity_poly.type
_entity_poly.pdbx_seq_one_letter_code
_entity_poly.pdbx_strand_id
1 'polypeptide(L)'
;LPLAMLNQLDATACDYLIPGLLPQKVESLLRQLPKPLRRQLVPLPDRAAEITGDPPEKDEGVVEYIQRRIRALTGIEIPNGAMSRQSLPSHLRLHLQIVDEEQQPLALSDDVSQLKENWQQQASTAFSGLEQKIEERQVTEWDFGDLPDAVDSTAGATQIRGYPALQLRGNSLYLTVVDSSEKATRAHIEGVYWLLAR
;
A
#
# COMPACT_ATOMS: atom_id res chain seq x y z
N LEU A 1 -5.71 -2.41 12.44
CA LEU A 1 -4.54 -3.19 11.99
C LEU A 1 -3.36 -2.92 12.92
N PRO A 2 -2.51 -3.91 13.19
CA PRO A 2 -1.29 -3.71 13.98
C PRO A 2 -0.35 -2.69 13.31
N LEU A 3 0.33 -1.87 14.12
CA LEU A 3 1.29 -0.87 13.63
C LEU A 3 2.39 -1.46 12.75
N ALA A 4 2.91 -2.64 13.09
CA ALA A 4 3.96 -3.35 12.33
C ALA A 4 3.56 -3.72 10.88
N MET A 5 2.26 -3.71 10.55
CA MET A 5 1.76 -4.02 9.21
C MET A 5 1.69 -2.78 8.29
N LEU A 6 1.80 -1.57 8.84
CA LEU A 6 1.52 -0.33 8.11
C LEU A 6 2.34 -0.19 6.81
N ASN A 7 3.63 -0.51 6.86
CA ASN A 7 4.53 -0.35 5.71
C ASN A 7 4.27 -1.39 4.60
N GLN A 8 3.51 -2.45 4.90
CA GLN A 8 3.11 -3.49 3.94
C GLN A 8 1.82 -3.16 3.20
N LEU A 9 1.08 -2.12 3.63
CA LEU A 9 -0.14 -1.72 2.96
C LEU A 9 0.16 -1.15 1.57
N ASP A 10 -0.53 -1.65 0.56
CA ASP A 10 -0.59 -1.01 -0.73
C ASP A 10 -1.63 0.11 -0.68
N ALA A 11 -1.16 1.36 -0.75
CA ALA A 11 -2.02 2.54 -0.70
C ALA A 11 -3.00 2.55 -1.88
N THR A 12 -2.57 2.11 -3.05
CA THR A 12 -3.41 2.04 -4.25
C THR A 12 -4.48 0.96 -4.10
N ALA A 13 -4.13 -0.21 -3.57
CA ALA A 13 -5.12 -1.24 -3.27
C ALA A 13 -6.16 -0.76 -2.25
N CYS A 14 -5.74 0.02 -1.23
CA CYS A 14 -6.64 0.62 -0.24
C CYS A 14 -7.62 1.66 -0.84
N ASP A 15 -7.34 2.19 -2.03
CA ASP A 15 -8.27 3.07 -2.74
C ASP A 15 -9.53 2.33 -3.22
N TYR A 16 -9.41 1.02 -3.41
CA TYR A 16 -10.50 0.14 -3.78
C TYR A 16 -11.13 -0.43 -2.51
N LEU A 17 -12.46 -0.30 -2.39
CA LEU A 17 -13.19 -0.94 -1.29
C LEU A 17 -13.34 -2.44 -1.57
N ILE A 18 -13.89 -3.16 -0.58
CA ILE A 18 -14.49 -4.48 -0.77
C ILE A 18 -15.35 -4.44 -2.06
N PRO A 19 -15.18 -5.41 -2.99
CA PRO A 19 -15.75 -5.35 -4.34
C PRO A 19 -17.23 -4.93 -4.43
N GLY A 20 -18.06 -5.29 -3.43
CA GLY A 20 -19.48 -4.93 -3.40
C GLY A 20 -19.80 -3.43 -3.32
N LEU A 21 -18.88 -2.58 -2.85
CA LEU A 21 -19.09 -1.13 -2.74
C LEU A 21 -18.44 -0.33 -3.87
N LEU A 22 -17.65 -0.98 -4.72
CA LEU A 22 -16.92 -0.29 -5.79
C LEU A 22 -17.86 0.40 -6.80
N PRO A 23 -18.96 -0.23 -7.28
CA PRO A 23 -19.91 0.46 -8.17
C PRO A 23 -20.52 1.72 -7.53
N GLN A 24 -20.87 1.66 -6.25
CA GLN A 24 -21.44 2.81 -5.51
C GLN A 24 -20.42 3.94 -5.35
N LYS A 25 -19.15 3.59 -5.08
CA LYS A 25 -18.03 4.55 -5.05
C LYS A 25 -17.85 5.23 -6.41
N VAL A 26 -17.79 4.45 -7.49
CA VAL A 26 -17.66 4.98 -8.86
C VAL A 26 -18.84 5.90 -9.17
N GLU A 27 -20.07 5.48 -8.93
CA GLU A 27 -21.26 6.30 -9.16
C GLU A 27 -21.19 7.63 -8.39
N SER A 28 -20.76 7.60 -7.12
CA SER A 28 -20.59 8.81 -6.30
C SER A 28 -19.53 9.76 -6.88
N LEU A 29 -18.41 9.24 -7.41
CA LEU A 29 -17.39 10.02 -8.10
C LEU A 29 -17.92 10.61 -9.41
N LEU A 30 -18.67 9.84 -10.22
CA LEU A 30 -19.28 10.35 -11.46
C LEU A 30 -20.27 11.49 -11.21
N ARG A 31 -20.97 11.48 -10.07
CA ARG A 31 -21.87 12.59 -9.67
C ARG A 31 -21.13 13.90 -9.40
N GLN A 32 -19.83 13.86 -9.10
CA GLN A 32 -19.01 15.07 -8.89
C GLN A 32 -18.70 15.79 -10.21
N LEU A 33 -18.72 15.06 -11.33
CA LEU A 33 -18.37 15.60 -12.64
C LEU A 33 -19.25 16.82 -13.02
N PRO A 34 -18.67 17.82 -13.74
CA PRO A 34 -19.43 18.92 -14.31
C PRO A 34 -20.65 18.46 -15.11
N LYS A 35 -21.74 19.22 -15.04
CA LYS A 35 -23.03 18.89 -15.69
C LYS A 35 -22.90 18.46 -17.17
N PRO A 36 -22.07 19.11 -18.02
CA PRO A 36 -21.92 18.69 -19.42
C PRO A 36 -21.33 17.28 -19.58
N LEU A 37 -20.36 16.90 -18.74
CA LEU A 37 -19.74 15.57 -18.76
C LEU A 37 -20.69 14.53 -18.19
N ARG A 38 -21.31 14.83 -17.04
CA ARG A 38 -22.22 13.90 -16.34
C ARG A 38 -23.40 13.48 -17.22
N ARG A 39 -23.99 14.40 -18.00
CA ARG A 39 -25.13 14.11 -18.89
C ARG A 39 -24.80 13.08 -19.98
N GLN A 40 -23.54 12.97 -20.38
CA GLN A 40 -23.08 12.01 -21.39
C GLN A 40 -22.87 10.60 -20.80
N LEU A 41 -22.88 10.49 -19.46
CA LEU A 41 -22.62 9.26 -18.73
C LEU A 41 -23.87 8.70 -18.04
N VAL A 42 -25.04 9.32 -18.23
CA VAL A 42 -26.31 8.85 -17.66
C VAL A 42 -26.82 7.64 -18.46
N PRO A 43 -27.36 6.60 -17.80
CA PRO A 43 -27.56 6.44 -16.36
C PRO A 43 -26.28 6.14 -15.58
N LEU A 44 -26.03 6.89 -14.49
CA LEU A 44 -24.80 6.74 -13.70
C LEU A 44 -24.67 5.36 -13.02
N PRO A 45 -25.73 4.72 -12.50
CA PRO A 45 -25.63 3.37 -11.96
C PRO A 45 -25.15 2.36 -13.01
N ASP A 46 -25.74 2.39 -14.20
CA ASP A 46 -25.40 1.49 -15.31
C ASP A 46 -23.97 1.74 -15.77
N ARG A 47 -23.59 3.02 -15.90
CA ARG A 47 -22.22 3.40 -16.26
C ARG A 47 -21.20 2.96 -15.21
N ALA A 48 -21.53 3.07 -13.93
CA ALA A 48 -20.66 2.59 -12.86
C ALA A 48 -20.47 1.07 -12.96
N ALA A 49 -21.54 0.31 -13.23
CA ALA A 49 -21.46 -1.13 -13.44
C ALA A 49 -20.59 -1.50 -14.65
N GLU A 50 -20.76 -0.82 -15.79
CA GLU A 50 -19.91 -0.98 -16.98
C GLU A 50 -18.44 -0.69 -16.71
N ILE A 51 -18.16 0.41 -15.99
CA ILE A 51 -16.79 0.78 -15.59
C ILE A 51 -16.18 -0.35 -14.77
N THR A 52 -16.89 -0.84 -13.74
CA THR A 52 -16.47 -1.92 -12.83
C THR A 52 -16.46 -3.32 -13.44
N GLY A 53 -16.87 -3.48 -14.70
CA GLY A 53 -16.85 -4.77 -15.39
C GLY A 53 -15.45 -5.29 -15.69
N ASP A 54 -14.45 -4.40 -15.81
CA ASP A 54 -13.05 -4.78 -15.99
C ASP A 54 -12.23 -4.36 -14.77
N PRO A 55 -11.25 -5.17 -14.33
CA PRO A 55 -10.46 -4.85 -13.13
C PRO A 55 -9.53 -3.65 -13.35
N PRO A 56 -9.11 -2.97 -12.26
CA PRO A 56 -8.06 -1.95 -12.32
C PRO A 56 -6.72 -2.56 -12.73
N GLU A 57 -5.87 -1.73 -13.33
CA GLU A 57 -4.48 -2.10 -13.62
C GLU A 57 -3.64 -2.10 -12.34
N LYS A 58 -2.45 -2.74 -12.39
CA LYS A 58 -1.54 -2.76 -11.25
C LYS A 58 -1.09 -1.35 -10.93
N ASP A 59 -1.10 -0.99 -9.66
CA ASP A 59 -0.67 0.33 -9.14
C ASP A 59 -1.51 1.51 -9.68
N GLU A 60 -2.68 1.25 -10.27
CA GLU A 60 -3.62 2.27 -10.78
C GLU A 60 -4.56 2.78 -9.68
N GLY A 61 -4.59 4.08 -9.42
CA GLY A 61 -5.50 4.69 -8.44
C GLY A 61 -6.96 4.71 -8.91
N VAL A 62 -7.93 4.72 -7.98
CA VAL A 62 -9.37 4.63 -8.35
C VAL A 62 -9.86 5.74 -9.30
N VAL A 63 -9.28 6.95 -9.20
CA VAL A 63 -9.62 8.07 -10.08
C VAL A 63 -9.07 7.83 -11.49
N GLU A 64 -7.82 7.41 -11.58
CA GLU A 64 -7.14 7.08 -12.84
C GLU A 64 -7.86 5.94 -13.56
N TYR A 65 -8.20 4.89 -12.81
CA TYR A 65 -9.03 3.80 -13.27
C TYR A 65 -10.34 4.27 -13.90
N ILE A 66 -11.10 5.13 -13.21
CA ILE A 66 -12.36 5.66 -13.76
C ILE A 66 -12.10 6.50 -15.02
N GLN A 67 -11.07 7.34 -15.04
CA GLN A 67 -10.72 8.16 -16.20
C GLN A 67 -10.38 7.29 -17.42
N ARG A 68 -9.52 6.27 -17.24
CA ARG A 68 -9.13 5.31 -18.27
C ARG A 68 -10.34 4.56 -18.81
N ARG A 69 -11.20 4.03 -17.92
CA ARG A 69 -12.42 3.28 -18.28
C ARG A 69 -13.42 4.14 -19.04
N ILE A 70 -13.68 5.39 -18.60
CA ILE A 70 -14.56 6.31 -19.33
C ILE A 70 -14.03 6.61 -20.72
N ARG A 71 -12.72 6.88 -20.84
CA ARG A 71 -12.08 7.15 -22.13
C ARG A 71 -12.21 5.96 -23.07
N ALA A 72 -11.97 4.75 -22.58
CA ALA A 72 -12.12 3.53 -23.37
C ALA A 72 -13.58 3.29 -23.84
N LEU A 73 -14.56 3.55 -22.97
CA LEU A 73 -15.98 3.31 -23.27
C LEU A 73 -16.64 4.42 -24.11
N THR A 74 -16.14 5.65 -24.08
CA THR A 74 -16.85 6.83 -24.66
C THR A 74 -15.98 7.75 -25.51
N GLY A 75 -14.66 7.65 -25.42
CA GLY A 75 -13.72 8.63 -25.97
C GLY A 75 -13.64 9.95 -25.20
N ILE A 76 -14.41 10.14 -24.12
CA ILE A 76 -14.41 11.37 -23.32
C ILE A 76 -13.19 11.38 -22.39
N GLU A 77 -12.45 12.49 -22.40
CA GLU A 77 -11.40 12.75 -21.42
C GLU A 77 -11.95 13.52 -20.23
N ILE A 78 -11.74 12.99 -19.04
CA ILE A 78 -12.15 13.61 -17.77
C ILE A 78 -10.96 14.40 -17.21
N PRO A 79 -11.09 15.73 -17.01
CA PRO A 79 -10.00 16.54 -16.48
C PRO A 79 -9.54 16.09 -15.09
N ASN A 80 -8.24 16.23 -14.83
CA ASN A 80 -7.69 16.02 -13.48
C ASN A 80 -8.37 16.98 -12.48
N GLY A 81 -8.67 16.46 -11.29
CA GLY A 81 -9.39 17.23 -10.25
C GLY A 81 -10.91 17.33 -10.43
N ALA A 82 -11.48 16.81 -11.54
CA ALA A 82 -12.94 16.77 -11.70
C ALA A 82 -13.63 15.77 -10.74
N MET A 83 -12.86 14.86 -10.16
CA MET A 83 -13.28 13.90 -9.14
C MET A 83 -12.31 13.96 -7.96
N SER A 84 -12.84 13.96 -6.75
CA SER A 84 -12.08 13.95 -5.50
C SER A 84 -12.57 12.83 -4.59
N ARG A 85 -11.62 12.01 -4.14
CA ARG A 85 -11.86 10.95 -3.16
C ARG A 85 -12.24 11.50 -1.79
N GLN A 86 -11.68 12.64 -1.41
CA GLN A 86 -11.95 13.27 -0.11
C GLN A 86 -13.39 13.78 0.00
N SER A 87 -14.03 14.08 -1.13
CA SER A 87 -15.44 14.49 -1.19
C SER A 87 -16.43 13.32 -1.13
N LEU A 88 -15.94 12.07 -1.07
CA LEU A 88 -16.82 10.91 -0.95
C LEU A 88 -17.50 10.85 0.43
N PRO A 89 -18.76 10.35 0.48
CA PRO A 89 -19.39 9.94 1.72
C PRO A 89 -18.47 9.04 2.55
N SER A 90 -18.50 9.18 3.89
CA SER A 90 -17.61 8.42 4.78
C SER A 90 -17.72 6.90 4.62
N HIS A 91 -18.93 6.38 4.37
CA HIS A 91 -19.17 4.95 4.13
C HIS A 91 -18.63 4.43 2.79
N LEU A 92 -18.20 5.33 1.88
CA LEU A 92 -17.50 5.00 0.63
C LEU A 92 -15.99 5.26 0.73
N ARG A 93 -15.47 5.53 1.93
CA ARG A 93 -14.04 5.69 2.20
C ARG A 93 -13.58 4.57 3.12
N LEU A 94 -12.38 4.05 2.86
CA LEU A 94 -11.77 3.02 3.70
C LEU A 94 -11.17 3.72 4.91
N HIS A 95 -11.65 3.42 6.12
CA HIS A 95 -11.06 3.95 7.35
C HIS A 95 -10.15 2.89 7.95
N LEU A 96 -8.90 3.27 8.22
CA LEU A 96 -7.89 2.42 8.81
C LEU A 96 -7.59 2.89 10.23
N GLN A 97 -7.77 1.98 11.19
CA GLN A 97 -7.38 2.20 12.57
C GLN A 97 -6.08 1.46 12.86
N ILE A 98 -5.03 2.18 13.21
CA ILE A 98 -3.77 1.61 13.69
C ILE A 98 -3.90 1.32 15.19
N VAL A 99 -3.49 0.13 15.59
CA VAL A 99 -3.44 -0.28 17.00
C VAL A 99 -2.04 -0.72 17.39
N ASP A 100 -1.74 -0.62 18.68
CA ASP A 100 -0.53 -1.19 19.28
C ASP A 100 -0.66 -2.70 19.58
N GLU A 101 0.31 -3.25 20.31
CA GLU A 101 0.35 -4.66 20.72
C GLU A 101 -0.77 -5.04 21.71
N GLU A 102 -1.24 -4.07 22.50
CA GLU A 102 -2.34 -4.21 23.46
C GLU A 102 -3.72 -3.92 22.83
N GLN A 103 -3.77 -3.80 21.50
CA GLN A 103 -4.95 -3.40 20.71
C GLN A 103 -5.51 -2.01 21.03
N GLN A 104 -4.73 -1.14 21.67
CA GLN A 104 -5.13 0.24 21.91
C GLN A 104 -5.00 1.07 20.63
N PRO A 105 -5.97 1.95 20.31
CA PRO A 105 -5.94 2.75 19.11
C PRO A 105 -4.87 3.85 19.18
N LEU A 106 -3.96 3.85 18.21
CA LEU A 106 -2.91 4.86 18.06
C LEU A 106 -3.31 5.97 17.07
N ALA A 107 -3.94 5.58 15.96
CA ALA A 107 -4.35 6.52 14.91
C ALA A 107 -5.56 5.98 14.14
N LEU A 108 -6.33 6.88 13.56
CA LEU A 108 -7.43 6.59 12.64
C LEU A 108 -7.36 7.55 11.47
N SER A 109 -7.31 7.04 10.24
CA SER A 109 -7.36 7.86 9.03
C SER A 109 -7.89 7.04 7.86
N ASP A 110 -8.43 7.72 6.86
CA ASP A 110 -8.80 7.16 5.56
C ASP A 110 -7.75 7.44 4.46
N ASP A 111 -6.63 8.06 4.83
CA ASP A 111 -5.48 8.31 3.97
C ASP A 111 -4.28 7.48 4.43
N VAL A 112 -3.98 6.42 3.67
CA VAL A 112 -2.87 5.49 3.95
C VAL A 112 -1.53 6.19 3.80
N SER A 113 -1.40 7.11 2.84
CA SER A 113 -0.16 7.85 2.61
C SER A 113 0.15 8.73 3.82
N GLN A 114 -0.85 9.44 4.33
CA GLN A 114 -0.72 10.23 5.56
C GLN A 114 -0.37 9.36 6.77
N LEU A 115 -0.98 8.17 6.91
CA LEU A 115 -0.62 7.24 7.98
C LEU A 115 0.83 6.80 7.87
N LYS A 116 1.29 6.42 6.68
CA LYS A 116 2.69 6.02 6.43
C LYS A 116 3.65 7.17 6.74
N GLU A 117 3.36 8.40 6.30
CA GLU A 117 4.20 9.56 6.60
C GLU A 117 4.41 9.76 8.11
N ASN A 118 3.33 9.63 8.89
CA ASN A 118 3.35 9.88 10.33
C ASN A 118 3.92 8.72 11.16
N TRP A 119 3.78 7.48 10.69
CA TRP A 119 4.00 6.28 11.51
C TRP A 119 4.98 5.25 10.90
N GLN A 120 5.53 5.47 9.70
CA GLN A 120 6.41 4.47 9.05
C GLN A 120 7.63 4.08 9.88
N GLN A 121 8.18 5.02 10.66
CA GLN A 121 9.37 4.78 11.46
C GLN A 121 9.03 3.89 12.67
N GLN A 122 7.95 4.21 13.37
CA GLN A 122 7.43 3.44 14.49
C GLN A 122 6.95 2.07 14.03
N ALA A 123 6.37 1.97 12.83
CA ALA A 123 6.03 0.70 12.19
C ALA A 123 7.26 -0.17 11.93
N SER A 124 8.35 0.41 11.44
CA SER A 124 9.62 -0.32 11.24
C SER A 124 10.18 -0.81 12.57
N THR A 125 10.16 0.03 13.62
CA THR A 125 10.60 -0.37 14.97
C THR A 125 9.74 -1.47 15.55
N ALA A 126 8.41 -1.34 15.46
CA ALA A 126 7.48 -2.35 15.93
C ALA A 126 7.67 -3.69 15.18
N PHE A 127 7.95 -3.64 13.88
CA PHE A 127 8.25 -4.83 13.08
C PHE A 127 9.56 -5.51 13.52
N SER A 128 10.63 -4.73 13.72
CA SER A 128 11.93 -5.27 14.16
C SER A 128 11.89 -5.88 15.57
N GLY A 129 10.93 -5.49 16.41
CA GLY A 129 10.71 -6.10 17.73
C GLY A 129 10.00 -7.46 17.70
N LEU A 130 9.47 -7.89 16.56
CA LEU A 130 8.79 -9.18 16.43
C LEU A 130 9.80 -10.34 16.36
N GLU A 131 9.33 -11.54 16.71
CA GLU A 131 10.11 -12.76 16.51
C GLU A 131 10.33 -12.99 15.00
N GLN A 132 11.60 -13.11 14.61
CA GLN A 132 12.02 -13.29 13.23
C GLN A 132 12.65 -14.67 13.04
N LYS A 133 12.36 -15.32 11.91
CA LYS A 133 13.01 -16.59 11.52
C LYS A 133 14.50 -16.44 11.22
N ILE A 134 14.94 -15.23 10.87
CA ILE A 134 16.34 -14.90 10.60
C ILE A 134 16.77 -13.89 11.66
N GLU A 135 17.75 -14.28 12.46
CA GLU A 135 18.32 -13.42 13.50
C GLU A 135 19.17 -12.31 12.88
N GLU A 136 19.05 -11.11 13.47
CA GLU A 136 19.92 -10.01 13.09
C GLU A 136 21.36 -10.29 13.53
N ARG A 137 22.30 -10.30 12.59
CA ARG A 137 23.72 -10.51 12.88
C ARG A 137 24.62 -9.70 11.97
N GLN A 138 25.78 -9.33 12.49
CA GLN A 138 26.82 -8.70 11.69
C GLN A 138 27.40 -9.71 10.69
N VAL A 139 27.59 -9.26 9.46
CA VAL A 139 28.13 -10.04 8.35
C VAL A 139 29.45 -9.41 7.92
N THR A 140 30.46 -10.24 7.71
CA THR A 140 31.76 -9.81 7.17
C THR A 140 32.17 -10.57 5.91
N GLU A 141 31.53 -11.70 5.65
CA GLU A 141 31.70 -12.57 4.48
C GLU A 141 30.37 -13.24 4.15
N TRP A 142 30.24 -13.85 2.97
CA TRP A 142 29.02 -14.53 2.55
C TRP A 142 28.92 -15.93 3.18
N ASP A 143 28.37 -16.02 4.40
CA ASP A 143 28.30 -17.26 5.21
C ASP A 143 26.85 -17.71 5.55
N PHE A 144 25.85 -17.11 4.92
CA PHE A 144 24.41 -17.34 5.20
C PHE A 144 23.68 -18.10 4.07
N GLY A 145 24.35 -18.39 2.96
CA GLY A 145 23.75 -19.06 1.81
C GLY A 145 22.72 -18.19 1.07
N ASP A 146 21.74 -18.84 0.44
CA ASP A 146 20.68 -18.14 -0.29
C ASP A 146 19.61 -17.64 0.69
N LEU A 147 19.25 -16.36 0.56
CA LEU A 147 18.18 -15.77 1.36
C LEU A 147 16.82 -16.01 0.68
N PRO A 148 15.77 -16.38 1.43
CA PRO A 148 14.43 -16.48 0.87
C PRO A 148 13.88 -15.10 0.50
N ASP A 149 13.01 -15.03 -0.50
CA ASP A 149 12.36 -13.77 -0.94
C ASP A 149 11.57 -13.10 0.19
N ALA A 150 10.98 -13.89 1.07
CA ALA A 150 10.27 -13.43 2.26
C ALA A 150 10.28 -14.48 3.37
N VAL A 151 10.15 -14.03 4.61
CA VAL A 151 9.91 -14.83 5.81
C VAL A 151 8.60 -14.40 6.46
N ASP A 152 7.90 -15.33 7.10
CA ASP A 152 6.71 -14.98 7.88
C ASP A 152 7.12 -14.49 9.28
N SER A 153 6.48 -13.41 9.72
CA SER A 153 6.54 -12.87 11.07
C SER A 153 5.11 -12.71 11.60
N THR A 154 4.93 -12.65 12.91
CA THR A 154 3.59 -12.54 13.51
C THR A 154 3.47 -11.27 14.35
N ALA A 155 2.49 -10.43 14.05
CA ALA A 155 2.11 -9.26 14.86
C ALA A 155 0.74 -9.51 15.50
N GLY A 156 0.74 -9.88 16.79
CA GLY A 156 -0.47 -10.32 17.49
C GLY A 156 -1.08 -11.56 16.83
N ALA A 157 -2.32 -11.46 16.32
CA ALA A 157 -2.98 -12.54 15.59
C ALA A 157 -2.79 -12.46 14.05
N THR A 158 -2.04 -11.47 13.55
CA THR A 158 -1.90 -11.22 12.11
C THR A 158 -0.55 -11.72 11.61
N GLN A 159 -0.57 -12.54 10.56
CA GLN A 159 0.64 -12.92 9.82
C GLN A 159 1.07 -11.78 8.91
N ILE A 160 2.35 -11.44 8.95
CA ILE A 160 2.95 -10.38 8.13
C ILE A 160 4.23 -10.89 7.48
N ARG A 161 4.67 -10.26 6.38
CA ARG A 161 5.90 -10.67 5.68
C ARG A 161 7.08 -9.82 6.09
N GLY A 162 8.20 -10.47 6.36
CA GLY A 162 9.52 -9.88 6.47
C GLY A 162 10.37 -10.17 5.24
N TYR A 163 11.24 -9.24 4.88
CA TYR A 163 12.11 -9.34 3.71
C TYR A 163 13.57 -9.32 4.18
N PRO A 164 14.29 -10.45 4.05
CA PRO A 164 15.69 -10.53 4.42
C PRO A 164 16.53 -9.60 3.54
N ALA A 165 17.47 -8.87 4.15
CA ALA A 165 18.35 -7.97 3.43
C ALA A 165 19.70 -7.81 4.13
N LEU A 166 20.70 -7.43 3.34
CA LEU A 166 21.97 -6.93 3.87
C LEU A 166 21.80 -5.42 4.06
N GLN A 167 22.05 -4.91 5.26
CA GLN A 167 21.90 -3.50 5.57
C GLN A 167 23.22 -2.94 6.09
N LEU A 168 23.74 -1.93 5.39
CA LEU A 168 24.92 -1.20 5.82
C LEU A 168 24.53 -0.21 6.92
N ARG A 169 25.17 -0.32 8.09
CA ARG A 169 24.98 0.59 9.23
C ARG A 169 26.34 1.14 9.63
N GLY A 170 26.62 2.38 9.27
CA GLY A 170 27.94 2.98 9.42
C GLY A 170 28.96 2.23 8.54
N ASN A 171 29.91 1.54 9.17
CA ASN A 171 30.95 0.78 8.47
C ASN A 171 30.85 -0.74 8.71
N SER A 172 29.66 -1.21 9.08
CA SER A 172 29.38 -2.62 9.35
C SER A 172 28.15 -3.07 8.58
N LEU A 173 28.21 -4.26 8.02
CA LEU A 173 27.10 -4.89 7.31
C LEU A 173 26.34 -5.83 8.25
N TYR A 174 25.01 -5.82 8.17
CA TYR A 174 24.16 -6.69 8.97
C TYR A 174 23.20 -7.46 8.07
N LEU A 175 23.03 -8.76 8.33
CA LEU A 175 21.88 -9.52 7.84
C LEU A 175 20.71 -9.20 8.78
N THR A 176 19.61 -8.70 8.23
CA THR A 176 18.42 -8.32 9.00
C THR A 176 17.16 -8.59 8.20
N VAL A 177 15.99 -8.47 8.83
CA VAL A 177 14.68 -8.61 8.19
C VAL A 177 13.95 -7.29 8.33
N VAL A 178 13.46 -6.75 7.21
CA VAL A 178 12.72 -5.48 7.17
C VAL A 178 11.28 -5.67 6.67
N ASP A 179 10.44 -4.68 6.91
CA ASP A 179 8.99 -4.70 6.66
C ASP A 179 8.56 -4.28 5.25
N SER A 180 9.51 -3.95 4.37
CA SER A 180 9.25 -3.47 3.02
C SER A 180 10.20 -4.12 2.02
N SER A 181 9.62 -4.77 1.01
CA SER A 181 10.37 -5.43 -0.07
C SER A 181 11.23 -4.45 -0.89
N GLU A 182 10.71 -3.25 -1.15
CA GLU A 182 11.45 -2.20 -1.86
C GLU A 182 12.67 -1.73 -1.04
N LYS A 183 12.47 -1.45 0.27
CA LYS A 183 13.58 -1.09 1.17
C LYS A 183 14.60 -2.22 1.28
N ALA A 184 14.14 -3.47 1.39
CA ALA A 184 14.98 -4.66 1.45
C ALA A 184 15.85 -4.79 0.20
N THR A 185 15.25 -4.71 -0.98
CA THR A 185 15.93 -4.84 -2.27
C THR A 185 17.03 -3.79 -2.41
N ARG A 186 16.70 -2.51 -2.14
CA ARG A 186 17.68 -1.42 -2.22
C ARG A 186 18.83 -1.62 -1.24
N ALA A 187 18.52 -1.88 0.03
CA ALA A 187 19.53 -2.08 1.06
C ALA A 187 20.42 -3.29 0.71
N HIS A 188 19.81 -4.40 0.28
CA HIS A 188 20.53 -5.62 -0.07
C HIS A 188 21.50 -5.39 -1.22
N ILE A 189 21.08 -4.71 -2.29
CA ILE A 189 21.98 -4.34 -3.41
C ILE A 189 23.18 -3.53 -2.90
N GLU A 190 22.95 -2.48 -2.09
CA GLU A 190 24.02 -1.67 -1.50
C GLU A 190 24.95 -2.52 -0.61
N GLY A 191 24.38 -3.43 0.18
CA GLY A 191 25.10 -4.33 1.06
C GLY A 191 25.99 -5.33 0.33
N VAL A 192 25.49 -5.90 -0.78
CA VAL A 192 26.25 -6.79 -1.67
C VAL A 192 27.44 -6.04 -2.27
N TYR A 193 27.22 -4.82 -2.78
CA TYR A 193 28.31 -4.00 -3.33
C TYR A 193 29.39 -3.71 -2.28
N TRP A 194 28.98 -3.36 -1.06
CA TRP A 194 29.92 -3.12 0.03
C TRP A 194 30.73 -4.37 0.38
N LEU A 195 30.10 -5.54 0.42
CA LEU A 195 30.74 -6.80 0.74
C LEU A 195 31.77 -7.23 -0.32
N LEU A 196 31.47 -7.00 -1.61
CA LEU A 196 32.35 -7.32 -2.73
C LEU A 196 33.49 -6.32 -2.93
N ALA A 197 33.35 -5.09 -2.45
CA ALA A 197 34.36 -4.04 -2.56
C ALA A 197 35.47 -4.15 -1.51
N ARG A 198 35.40 -5.14 -0.63
CA ARG A 198 36.35 -5.40 0.46
C ARG A 198 37.36 -6.47 0.07
#